data_AF-X0RUN3-F1
#
_entry.id   AF-X0RUN3-F1
#
_cell.length_a   1.000
_cell.length_b   1.000
_cell.length_c   1.000
_cell.angle_alpha   90.00
_cell.angle_beta   90.00
_cell.angle_gamma   90.00
#
_symmetry.space_group_name_H-M   'P 1'
#
loop_
_entity.id
_entity.type
_entity.pdbx_description
1 polymer ?
#
loop_
_entity_poly.entity_id
_entity_poly.type
_entity_poly.pdbx_seq_one_letter_code
_entity_poly.pdbx_strand_id
1 'polypeptide(L)' 'GDIELIDFVDNTVFVKLGGTCSTCSASQVTLKHYVETKIKELVSPELVVEEVVQ' A
#
# COMPACT_ATOMS: atom_id res chain seq x y z
N GLY A 1 1.97 12.69 -0.34
CA GLY A 1 1.81 11.34 0.19
C GLY A 1 2.29 10.43 -0.89
N ASP A 2 3.36 9.70 -0.61
CA ASP A 2 4.13 9.03 -1.65
C ASP A 2 4.02 7.53 -1.46
N ILE A 3 3.95 6.78 -2.56
CA ILE A 3 3.83 5.32 -2.53
C ILE A 3 4.82 4.78 -3.55
N GLU A 4 5.71 3.92 -3.10
CA GLU A 4 6.66 3.23 -3.96
C GLU A 4 6.33 1.75 -3.99
N LEU A 5 6.27 1.18 -5.20
CA LEU A 5 6.19 -0.27 -5.37
C LEU A 5 7.61 -0.83 -5.24
N ILE A 6 7.78 -1.74 -4.29
CA ILE A 6 9.08 -2.34 -3.96
C ILE A 6 9.25 -3.66 -4.69
N ASP A 7 8.26 -4.54 -4.60
CA ASP A 7 8.31 -5.86 -5.21
C ASP A 7 6.91 -6.43 -5.45
N PHE A 8 6.84 -7.46 -6.28
CA PHE A 8 5.64 -8.24 -6.55
C PHE A 8 5.98 -9.73 -6.60
N VAL A 9 5.51 -10.48 -5.61
CA VAL A 9 5.78 -11.92 -5.49
C VAL A 9 4.48 -12.66 -5.33
N ASP A 10 4.27 -13.66 -6.19
CA ASP A 10 3.04 -14.44 -6.30
C ASP A 10 1.78 -13.57 -6.47
N ASN A 11 1.04 -13.36 -5.37
CA ASN A 11 -0.16 -12.54 -5.33
C ASN A 11 -0.04 -11.39 -4.31
N THR A 12 1.18 -11.09 -3.87
CA THR A 12 1.47 -10.06 -2.86
C THR A 12 2.25 -8.92 -3.47
N VAL A 13 1.68 -7.72 -3.39
CA VAL A 13 2.31 -6.46 -3.77
C VAL A 13 2.95 -5.84 -2.53
N PHE A 14 4.27 -5.63 -2.56
CA PHE A 14 4.98 -4.93 -1.51
C PHE A 14 5.12 -3.46 -1.87
N VAL A 15 4.58 -2.59 -1.00
CA VAL A 15 4.66 -1.15 -1.17
C VAL A 15 5.32 -0.48 0.04
N LYS A 16 5.93 0.67 -0.20
CA LYS A 16 6.46 1.54 0.84
C LYS A 16 5.67 2.84 0.82
N LEU A 17 5.08 3.21 1.95
CA LEU A 17 4.40 4.48 2.11
C LEU A 17 5.42 5.53 2.60
N GLY A 18 5.58 6.60 1.84
CA GLY A 18 6.56 7.67 2.05
C GLY A 18 5.96 9.06 2.22
N GLY A 19 6.81 10.00 2.65
CA GLY A 19 6.50 11.43 2.73
C GLY A 19 5.45 11.78 3.79
N THR A 20 4.56 12.73 3.47
CA THR A 20 3.47 13.18 4.36
C THR A 20 2.53 12.07 4.83
N CYS A 21 2.56 10.89 4.20
CA CYS A 21 1.77 9.72 4.57
C CYS A 21 2.40 8.88 5.68
N SER A 22 3.72 8.95 5.90
CA SER A 22 4.39 8.14 6.93
C SER A 22 4.27 8.72 8.34
N THR A 23 3.95 10.01 8.48
CA THR A 23 3.98 10.71 9.78
C THR A 23 2.63 10.97 10.42
N CYS A 24 1.51 10.70 9.74
CA CYS A 24 0.18 10.91 10.29
C CYS A 24 -0.46 9.57 10.68
N SER A 25 -0.46 9.26 11.97
CA SER A 25 -1.01 8.01 12.55
C SER A 25 -2.50 7.82 12.27
N ALA A 26 -3.28 8.89 12.16
CA ALA A 26 -4.68 8.83 11.73
C ALA A 26 -4.86 8.58 10.22
N SER A 27 -3.88 9.00 9.41
CA SER A 27 -3.88 8.81 7.95
C SER A 27 -3.29 7.48 7.53
N GLN A 28 -2.41 6.84 8.33
CA GLN A 28 -1.81 5.55 7.96
C GLN A 28 -2.87 4.45 7.76
N VAL A 29 -3.83 4.32 8.68
CA VAL A 29 -4.89 3.29 8.57
C VAL A 29 -5.80 3.55 7.37
N THR A 30 -6.19 4.81 7.17
CA THR A 30 -7.09 5.19 6.06
C THR A 30 -6.39 5.13 4.70
N LEU A 31 -5.10 5.50 4.61
CA LEU A 31 -4.32 5.36 3.38
C LEU A 31 -4.05 3.90 3.05
N LYS A 32 -3.64 3.07 4.01
CA LYS A 32 -3.37 1.65 3.75
C LYS A 32 -4.60 0.98 3.13
N HIS A 33 -5.78 1.18 3.74
CA HIS A 33 -7.03 0.65 3.20
C HIS A 33 -7.41 1.25 1.84
N TYR A 34 -7.23 2.55 1.64
CA TYR A 34 -7.51 3.18 0.36
C TYR A 34 -6.63 2.62 -0.76
N VAL A 35 -5.33 2.48 -0.50
CA VAL A 35 -4.33 1.97 -1.46
C VAL A 35 -4.58 0.51 -1.78
N GLU A 36 -4.82 -0.32 -0.76
CA GLU A 36 -5.18 -1.72 -0.93
C GLU A 36 -6.45 -1.87 -1.78
N THR A 37 -7.50 -1.09 -1.48
CA THR A 37 -8.75 -1.10 -2.24
C THR A 37 -8.50 -0.71 -3.70
N LYS A 38 -7.71 0.35 -3.95
CA LYS A 38 -7.44 0.82 -5.32
C LYS A 38 -6.63 -0.18 -6.14
N ILE A 39 -5.63 -0.83 -5.54
CA ILE A 39 -4.85 -1.88 -6.23
C ILE A 39 -5.76 -3.06 -6.57
N LYS A 40 -6.62 -3.47 -5.63
CA LYS A 40 -7.60 -4.54 -5.85
C LYS A 40 -8.60 -4.20 -6.96
N GLU A 41 -9.10 -2.97 -7.00
CA GLU A 41 -10.04 -2.49 -8.02
C GLU A 41 -9.40 -2.41 -9.42
N LEU A 42 -8.14 -1.96 -9.51
CA LEU A 42 -7.49 -1.67 -10.79
C LEU A 42 -6.75 -2.87 -11.38
N VAL A 43 -6.32 -3.82 -10.56
CA VAL A 43 -5.48 -4.94 -10.99
C VAL A 43 -6.20 -6.28 -10.81
N SER A 44 -6.48 -6.68 -9.57
CA SER A 44 -7.26 -7.87 -9.26
C SER A 44 -7.66 -7.89 -7.77
N PRO A 45 -8.91 -8.26 -7.44
CA PRO A 45 -9.39 -8.32 -6.06
C PRO A 45 -8.66 -9.37 -5.20
N GLU A 46 -7.97 -10.31 -5.84
CA GLU A 46 -7.27 -11.42 -5.18
C GLU A 46 -5.88 -11.04 -4.66
N LEU A 47 -5.39 -9.85 -5.05
CA LEU A 47 -4.09 -9.36 -4.64
C LEU A 47 -4.08 -8.96 -3.16
N VAL A 48 -3.00 -9.30 -2.49
CA VAL A 48 -2.70 -8.87 -1.11
C VAL A 48 -1.70 -7.73 -1.18
N VAL A 49 -1.93 -6.65 -0.43
CA VAL A 49 -1.01 -5.50 -0.39
C VAL A 49 -0.38 -5.43 0.99
N GLU A 50 0.94 -5.51 1.02
CA GLU A 50 1.74 -5.45 2.25
C GLU A 50 2.63 -4.21 2.27
N GLU A 51 2.72 -3.59 3.44
CA GLU A 51 3.60 -2.45 3.65
C GLU A 51 4.93 -2.93 4.23
N VAL A 52 6.04 -2.60 3.56
CA VAL A 52 7.39 -2.85 4.08
C VAL A 52 7.81 -1.69 4.98
N VAL A 53 7.72 -1.92 6.29
CA VAL A 53 8.26 -1.04 7.34
C VAL A 53 9.77 -1.32 7.48
N GLN A 54 10.60 -0.33 7.14
CA GLN A 54 12.04 -0.34 7.44
C GLN A 54 12.33 0.30 8.79
#